data_AF-A0A353DI64-F1
#
_entry.id   AF-A0A353DI64-F1
#
_cell.length_a   1.000
_cell.length_b   1.000
_cell.length_c   1.000
_cell.angle_alpha   90.00
_cell.angle_beta   90.00
_cell.angle_gamma   90.00
#
_symmetry.space_group_name_H-M   'P 1'
#
loop_
_entity.id
_entity.type
_entity.pdbx_description
1 polymer ?
#
loop_
_entity_poly.entity_id
_entity_poly.type
_entity_poly.pdbx_seq_one_letter_code
_entity_poly.pdbx_strand_id
1 'polypeptide(L)' 'MPRPVTLFTGQWADLPIVELLPKVKEMGYDGVELACWGDHFDVQAALNDDSYIANHWELLKKNDLACY' A
#
# COMPACT_ATOMS: atom_id res chain seq x y z
N MET A 1 7.87 12.99 18.19
CA MET A 1 7.90 12.58 16.77
C MET A 1 6.75 13.25 16.05
N PRO A 2 6.95 13.78 14.83
CA PRO A 2 5.84 14.20 13.99
C PRO A 2 4.90 13.01 13.73
N ARG A 3 3.61 13.27 13.55
CA ARG A 3 2.63 12.22 13.23
C ARG A 3 2.84 11.79 11.78
N PRO A 4 2.81 10.47 11.46
CA PRO A 4 2.83 10.00 10.08
C PRO A 4 1.66 10.57 9.27
N VAL A 5 1.92 10.93 8.02
CA VAL A 5 0.90 11.35 7.05
C VAL A 5 0.82 10.29 5.95
N THR A 6 -0.38 9.75 5.75
CA THR A 6 -0.62 8.65 4.80
C THR A 6 -1.55 9.09 3.68
N LEU A 7 -1.41 8.44 2.51
CA LEU A 7 -2.35 8.57 1.40
C LEU A 7 -3.34 7.41 1.43
N PHE A 8 -4.64 7.71 1.44
CA PHE A 8 -5.65 6.69 1.21
C PHE A 8 -5.70 6.30 -0.28
N THR A 9 -5.57 5.00 -0.56
CA THR A 9 -5.43 4.52 -1.94
C THR A 9 -6.76 4.31 -2.67
N GLY A 10 -7.90 4.53 -2.02
CA GLY A 10 -9.22 4.26 -2.59
C GLY A 10 -9.56 5.05 -3.85
N GLN A 11 -9.16 6.32 -3.92
CA GLN A 11 -9.35 7.19 -5.08
C GLN A 11 -8.41 6.86 -6.26
N TRP A 12 -7.48 5.93 -6.07
CA TRP A 12 -6.40 5.60 -7.01
C TRP A 12 -6.49 4.16 -7.52
N ALA A 13 -7.58 3.45 -7.25
CA ALA A 13 -7.72 2.02 -7.56
C ALA A 13 -7.80 1.69 -9.05
N ASP A 14 -7.82 2.71 -9.92
CA ASP A 14 -7.61 2.60 -11.36
C ASP A 14 -6.12 2.43 -11.74
N LEU A 15 -5.19 2.74 -10.83
CA LEU A 15 -3.76 2.49 -10.99
C LEU A 15 -3.33 1.21 -10.27
N PRO A 16 -2.46 0.39 -10.86
CA PRO A 16 -1.85 -0.73 -10.15
C PRO A 16 -1.08 -0.26 -8.91
N ILE A 17 -1.16 -0.98 -7.79
CA ILE A 17 -0.47 -0.61 -6.55
C ILE A 17 1.05 -0.43 -6.75
N VAL A 18 1.65 -1.25 -7.61
CA VAL A 18 3.08 -1.19 -7.94
C VAL A 18 3.48 0.09 -8.69
N GLU A 19 2.54 0.74 -9.38
CA GLU A 19 2.73 2.02 -10.04
C GLU A 19 2.41 3.22 -9.12
N LEU A 20 1.49 3.03 -8.16
CA LEU A 20 1.07 4.06 -7.22
C LEU A 20 2.12 4.31 -6.12
N LEU A 21 2.72 3.27 -5.54
CA LEU A 21 3.62 3.41 -4.39
C LEU A 21 4.83 4.33 -4.65
N PRO A 22 5.54 4.27 -5.79
CA PRO A 22 6.61 5.23 -6.08
C PRO A 22 6.11 6.68 -6.08
N LYS A 23 4.91 6.92 -6.63
CA LYS A 23 4.29 8.26 -6.68
C LYS A 23 3.93 8.76 -5.29
N VAL A 24 3.38 7.89 -4.43
CA VAL A 24 3.09 8.21 -3.02
C VAL A 24 4.35 8.69 -2.32
N LYS A 25 5.49 8.02 -2.56
CA LYS A 25 6.77 8.43 -1.98
C LYS A 25 7.27 9.76 -2.52
N GLU A 26 7.19 9.97 -3.84
CA GLU A 26 7.53 11.23 -4.49
C GLU A 26 6.68 12.41 -4.00
N MET A 27 5.41 12.17 -3.65
CA MET A 27 4.52 13.17 -3.04
C MET A 27 4.88 13.51 -1.59
N GLY A 28 5.76 12.74 -0.94
CA GLY A 28 6.24 13.01 0.41
C GLY A 28 5.42 12.39 1.54
N TYR A 29 4.56 11.41 1.25
CA TYR A 29 3.84 10.66 2.29
C TYR A 29 4.76 9.66 3.01
N ASP A 30 4.42 9.38 4.27
CA ASP A 30 5.12 8.39 5.10
C ASP A 30 4.60 6.96 4.87
N GLY A 31 3.40 6.84 4.29
CA GLY A 31 2.75 5.56 4.09
C GLY A 31 1.43 5.65 3.32
N VAL A 32 0.71 4.53 3.31
CA VAL A 32 -0.60 4.39 2.67
C VAL A 32 -1.63 3.82 3.62
N GLU A 33 -2.89 4.17 3.39
CA GLU A 33 -4.05 3.42 3.88
C GLU A 33 -4.57 2.60 2.69
N LEU A 34 -4.36 1.28 2.72
CA LEU A 34 -4.68 0.40 1.60
C LEU A 34 -6.19 0.15 1.50
N ALA A 35 -6.76 0.57 0.37
CA ALA A 35 -8.11 0.20 -0.02
C ALA A 35 -8.21 -1.31 -0.30
N CYS A 36 -9.28 -1.95 0.19
CA CYS A 36 -9.56 -3.37 -0.02
C CYS A 36 -10.30 -3.65 -1.34
N TRP A 37 -9.87 -2.99 -2.43
CA TRP A 37 -10.38 -3.17 -3.79
C TRP A 37 -9.33 -2.75 -4.82
N GLY A 38 -9.59 -3.04 -6.10
CA GLY A 38 -8.53 -2.99 -7.12
C GLY A 38 -7.51 -4.08 -6.86
N ASP A 39 -6.24 -3.82 -7.16
CA ASP A 39 -5.11 -4.68 -6.80
C ASP A 39 -4.36 -4.19 -5.54
N HIS A 40 -4.93 -3.23 -4.80
CA HIS A 40 -4.29 -2.58 -3.65
C HIS A 40 -4.22 -3.48 -2.41
N PHE A 41 -5.30 -4.21 -2.12
CA PHE A 41 -5.34 -5.23 -1.08
C PHE A 41 -6.51 -6.19 -1.31
N ASP A 42 -6.22 -7.46 -1.50
CA ASP A 42 -7.17 -8.55 -1.69
C ASP A 42 -7.33 -9.31 -0.37
N VAL A 43 -8.48 -9.12 0.27
CA VAL A 43 -8.82 -9.76 1.54
C VAL A 43 -8.94 -11.28 1.41
N GLN A 44 -9.39 -11.79 0.26
CA GLN A 44 -9.49 -13.23 0.06
C GLN A 44 -8.10 -13.85 -0.08
N ALA A 45 -7.20 -13.23 -0.83
CA ALA A 45 -5.82 -13.67 -0.91
C ALA A 45 -5.13 -13.62 0.46
N ALA A 46 -5.34 -12.55 1.22
CA ALA A 46 -4.79 -12.43 2.58
C ALA A 46 -5.25 -13.53 3.56
N LEU A 47 -6.43 -14.11 3.35
CA LEU A 47 -6.95 -15.21 4.17
C LEU A 47 -6.57 -16.60 3.68
N ASN A 48 -6.18 -16.76 2.42
CA ASN A 48 -5.98 -18.06 1.77
C ASN A 48 -4.54 -18.31 1.28
N ASP A 49 -3.68 -17.29 1.29
CA ASP A 49 -2.27 -17.37 0.92
C ASP A 49 -1.38 -16.81 2.05
N ASP A 50 -0.69 -17.72 2.74
CA ASP A 50 0.21 -17.40 3.86
C ASP A 50 1.35 -16.43 3.47
N SER A 51 1.70 -16.35 2.18
CA SER A 51 2.74 -15.45 1.69
C SER A 51 2.23 -14.04 1.37
N TYR A 52 0.92 -13.87 1.18
CA TYR A 52 0.33 -12.63 0.65
C TYR A 52 0.66 -11.40 1.48
N ILE A 53 0.48 -11.50 2.81
CA ILE A 53 0.74 -10.40 3.74
C ILE A 53 2.23 -10.06 3.79
N ALA A 54 3.10 -11.06 3.79
CA ALA A 54 4.55 -10.85 3.79
C ALA A 54 5.00 -10.12 2.52
N ASN A 55 4.52 -10.57 1.35
CA ASN A 55 4.79 -9.95 0.06
C ASN A 55 4.31 -8.50 -0.01
N HIS A 56 3.14 -8.18 0.58
CA HIS A 56 2.64 -6.80 0.66
C HIS A 56 3.54 -5.91 1.51
N TRP A 57 4.00 -6.40 2.66
CA TRP A 57 4.96 -5.65 3.48
C TRP A 57 6.30 -5.44 2.78
N GLU A 58 6.80 -6.44 2.04
CA GLU A 58 8.01 -6.30 1.23
C GLU A 58 7.84 -5.25 0.14
N LEU A 59 6.70 -5.24 -0.55
CA LEU A 59 6.36 -4.25 -1.57
C LEU A 59 6.34 -2.82 -1.00
N LEU A 60 5.71 -2.61 0.15
CA LEU A 60 5.68 -1.30 0.82
C LEU A 60 7.09 -0.85 1.25
N LYS A 61 7.85 -1.75 1.90
CA LYS A 61 9.22 -1.46 2.35
C LYS A 61 10.16 -1.13 1.20
N LYS A 62 10.01 -1.80 0.05
CA LYS A 62 10.79 -1.50 -1.17
C LYS A 62 10.59 -0.07 -1.67
N ASN A 63 9.48 0.58 -1.32
CA ASN A 63 9.15 1.95 -1.69
C ASN A 63 9.34 2.95 -0.53
N ASP A 64 9.99 2.54 0.57
CA ASP A 64 10.16 3.36 1.79
C ASP A 64 8.83 3.91 2.35
N LEU A 65 7.78 3.07 2.30
CA LEU A 65 6.44 3.35 2.81
C LEU A 65 6.03 2.31 3.85
N ALA A 66 5.14 2.71 4.76
CA ALA A 66 4.44 1.80 5.66
C ALA A 66 2.92 1.81 5.41
N CYS A 67 2.19 0.87 6.02
CA CYS A 67 0.74 0.91 6.13
C CYS A 67 0.38 1.11 7.61
N TYR A 68 -0.52 2.05 7.91
CA TYR A 68 -0.92 2.43 9.27
C TYR A 68 -2.40 2.17 9.53
#